data_AF-A0A1F5YT18-F1
#
_entry.id   AF-A0A1F5YT18-F1
#
_cell.length_a   1.000
_cell.length_b   1.000
_cell.length_c   1.000
_cell.angle_alpha   90.00
_cell.angle_beta   90.00
_cell.angle_gamma   90.00
#
_symmetry.space_group_name_H-M   'P 1'
#
loop_
_entity.id
_entity.type
_entity.pdbx_description
1 polymer ?
#
loop_
_entity_poly.entity_id
_entity_poly.type
_entity_poly.pdbx_seq_one_letter_code
_entity_poly.pdbx_strand_id
1 'polypeptide(L)' 'MDNQIITILTKIRKDLTEVKKKLEDLEPVYGSNIWWDWSDHRAIKDYQEGNYKKVSSKNKLKKLLQSFKS' A
#
# COMPACT_ATOMS: atom_id res chain seq x y z
N MET A 1 -37.11 -1.16 -14.68
CA MET A 1 -36.32 0.09 -14.66
C MET A 1 -35.36 0.08 -13.46
N ASP A 2 -35.81 -0.31 -12.27
CA ASP A 2 -35.02 -0.35 -11.04
C ASP A 2 -33.77 -1.24 -11.09
N ASN A 3 -33.81 -2.36 -11.81
CA ASN A 3 -32.68 -3.29 -11.88
C ASN A 3 -31.47 -2.72 -12.65
N GLN A 4 -31.72 -1.84 -13.63
CA GLN A 4 -30.66 -1.13 -14.36
C GLN A 4 -29.99 -0.07 -13.48
N ILE A 5 -30.78 0.63 -12.65
CA ILE A 5 -30.28 1.61 -11.69
C ILE A 5 -29.36 0.95 -10.67
N ILE A 6 -29.77 -0.18 -10.09
CA ILE A 6 -28.95 -0.94 -9.13
C ILE A 6 -27.64 -1.42 -9.77
N THR A 7 -27.69 -1.87 -11.02
CA THR A 7 -26.50 -2.32 -11.75
C THR A 7 -25.51 -1.19 -11.97
N ILE A 8 -25.99 -0.01 -12.38
CA ILE A 8 -25.15 1.18 -12.58
C ILE A 8 -24.52 1.64 -11.26
N LEU A 9 -25.31 1.70 -10.18
CA LEU A 9 -24.80 2.08 -8.85
C LEU A 9 -23.73 1.10 -8.34
N THR A 10 -23.92 -0.19 -8.56
CA THR A 10 -22.94 -1.21 -8.17
C THR A 10 -21.63 -1.05 -8.95
N LYS A 11 -21.71 -0.76 -10.25
CA LYS A 11 -20.54 -0.50 -11.09
C LYS A 11 -19.79 0.75 -10.64
N ILE A 12 -20.51 1.86 -10.43
CA ILE A 12 -19.90 3.12 -9.94
C ILE A 12 -19.20 2.90 -8.58
N ARG A 13 -19.82 2.15 -7.67
CA ARG A 13 -19.21 1.81 -6.38
C ARG A 13 -17.90 1.03 -6.55
N LYS A 14 -17.89 0.05 -7.45
CA LYS A 14 -16.69 -0.75 -7.75
C LYS A 14 -15.58 0.13 -8.34
N ASP A 15 -15.91 0.95 -9.33
CA ASP A 15 -14.96 1.84 -9.99
C ASP A 15 -14.38 2.87 -9.01
N LEU A 16 -15.21 3.45 -8.13
CA LEU A 16 -14.75 4.35 -7.07
C LEU A 16 -13.82 3.66 -6.06
N THR A 17 -14.09 2.40 -5.74
CA THR A 17 -13.23 1.63 -4.83
C THR A 17 -11.87 1.39 -5.46
N GLU A 18 -11.83 1.07 -6.76
CA GLU A 18 -10.59 0.86 -7.50
C GLU A 18 -9.78 2.16 -7.64
N VAL A 19 -10.44 3.28 -7.94
CA VAL A 19 -9.78 4.60 -8.03
C VAL A 19 -9.21 5.01 -6.68
N LYS A 20 -9.96 4.84 -5.58
CA LYS A 20 -9.46 5.11 -4.22
C LYS A 20 -8.23 4.28 -3.90
N LYS A 21 -8.27 2.97 -4.21
CA LYS A 21 -7.12 2.10 -4.00
C LYS A 21 -5.88 2.58 -4.77
N LYS A 22 -6.04 2.99 -6.03
CA LYS A 22 -4.95 3.55 -6.84
C LYS A 22 -4.41 4.87 -6.30
N LEU A 23 -5.28 5.72 -5.73
CA LEU A 23 -4.88 6.96 -5.08
C LEU A 23 -4.16 6.73 -3.76
N GLU A 24 -4.58 5.75 -2.97
CA GLU A 24 -3.89 5.33 -1.74
C GLU A 24 -2.55 4.64 -2.06
N ASP A 25 -2.43 4.00 -3.22
CA ASP A 25 -1.18 3.39 -3.69
C ASP A 25 -0.24 4.42 -4.36
N LEU A 26 -0.68 5.66 -4.62
CA LEU A 26 0.17 6.72 -5.16
C LEU A 26 1.06 7.28 -4.05
N GLU A 27 2.35 6.98 -4.15
CA GLU A 27 3.37 7.46 -3.21
C GLU A 27 3.49 9.00 -3.26
N PRO A 28 3.31 9.72 -2.14
CA PRO A 28 3.52 11.16 -2.06
C PRO A 28 4.99 11.54 -2.24
N VAL A 29 5.29 12.84 -2.32
CA VAL A 29 6.69 13.31 -2.42
C VAL A 29 7.49 12.90 -1.18
N TYR A 30 8.54 12.11 -1.39
CA TYR A 30 9.43 11.61 -0.34
C TYR A 30 9.89 12.72 0.61
N GLY A 31 9.80 12.45 1.92
CA GLY A 31 10.25 13.37 2.97
C GLY A 31 9.26 14.48 3.34
N SER A 32 8.11 14.59 2.66
CA SER A 32 7.00 15.44 3.13
C SER A 32 6.29 14.82 4.33
N ASN A 33 5.57 15.63 5.13
CA ASN A 33 4.77 15.11 6.25
C ASN A 33 3.72 14.09 5.76
N ILE A 34 3.11 14.35 4.60
CA ILE A 34 2.13 13.45 3.97
C ILE A 34 2.77 12.12 3.58
N TRP A 35 4.04 12.12 3.14
CA TRP A 35 4.77 10.90 2.82
C TRP A 35 5.05 10.07 4.07
N TRP A 36 5.40 10.69 5.21
CA TRP A 36 5.58 9.96 6.47
C TRP A 36 4.28 9.28 6.92
N ASP A 37 3.17 10.01 6.91
CA ASP A 37 1.85 9.44 7.25
C ASP A 37 1.48 8.28 6.30
N TRP A 38 1.72 8.46 4.99
CA TRP A 38 1.49 7.43 3.99
C TRP A 38 2.39 6.20 4.20
N SER A 39 3.68 6.41 4.52
CA SER A 39 4.67 5.36 4.74
C SER A 39 4.30 4.50 5.94
N ASP A 40 3.86 5.11 7.05
CA ASP A 40 3.41 4.40 8.24
C ASP A 40 2.18 3.53 7.95
N HIS A 41 1.18 4.08 7.25
CA HIS A 41 0.01 3.31 6.82
C HIS A 41 0.39 2.14 5.90
N ARG A 42 1.32 2.37 4.97
CA ARG A 42 1.82 1.34 4.06
C ARG A 42 2.56 0.23 4.82
N ALA A 43 3.41 0.58 5.78
CA ALA A 43 4.15 -0.37 6.59
C ALA A 43 3.23 -1.27 7.44
N ILE A 44 2.14 -0.71 7.99
CA ILE A 44 1.12 -1.50 8.73
C ILE A 44 0.45 -2.50 7.79
N LYS A 45 0.06 -2.07 6.59
CA LYS A 45 -0.57 -2.94 5.59
C LYS A 45 0.38 -4.07 5.15
N ASP A 46 1.64 -3.75 4.86
CA ASP A 46 2.65 -4.75 4.48
C ASP A 46 2.90 -5.76 5.61
N TYR A 47 2.86 -5.33 6.87
CA TYR A 47 2.93 -6.25 8.01
C TYR A 47 1.72 -7.20 8.07
N GLN A 48 0.51 -6.68 7.90
CA GLN A 48 -0.74 -7.46 7.92
C GLN A 48 -0.81 -8.46 6.76
N GLU A 49 -0.37 -8.06 5.57
CA GLU A 49 -0.35 -8.90 4.37
C GLU A 49 0.83 -9.89 4.33
N GLY A 50 1.78 -9.78 5.27
CA GLY A 50 2.95 -10.65 5.30
C GLY A 50 4.07 -10.25 4.34
N ASN A 51 4.01 -9.06 3.75
CA ASN A 51 4.97 -8.49 2.79
C ASN A 51 6.23 -7.95 3.49
N TYR A 52 6.87 -8.75 4.36
CA TYR A 52 8.06 -8.34 5.09
C TYR A 52 9.07 -9.47 5.22
N LYS A 53 10.35 -9.10 5.38
CA LYS A 53 11.43 -10.07 5.63
C LYS A 53 11.76 -10.09 7.12
N LYS A 54 11.58 -11.25 7.76
CA LYS A 54 12.07 -11.47 9.13
C LYS A 54 13.58 -11.69 9.12
N VAL A 55 14.28 -11.02 10.03
CA VAL A 55 15.72 -11.17 10.17
C VAL A 55 16.03 -11.47 11.63
N SER A 56 16.64 -12.63 11.88
CA SER A 56 16.81 -13.16 13.24
C SER A 56 18.08 -12.68 13.96
N SER A 57 18.93 -11.89 13.30
CA SER A 57 20.16 -11.37 13.90
C SER A 57 20.67 -10.12 13.21
N LYS A 58 21.45 -9.32 13.97
CA LYS A 58 22.13 -8.12 13.47
C LYS A 58 23.03 -8.41 12.25
N ASN A 59 23.74 -9.55 12.26
CA ASN A 59 24.62 -9.93 11.15
C ASN A 59 23.83 -10.24 9.87
N LYS A 60 22.69 -10.93 9.99
CA LYS A 60 21.81 -11.20 8.85
C LYS A 60 21.18 -9.91 8.32
N LEU A 61 20.78 -8.99 9.21
CA LEU A 61 20.26 -7.68 8.82
C LEU A 61 21.32 -6.88 8.04
N LYS A 62 22.57 -6.84 8.53
CA LYS A 62 23.67 -6.16 7.84
C LYS A 62 23.90 -6.71 6.43
N LYS A 63 23.91 -8.03 6.27
CA LYS A 63 24.03 -8.68 4.94
C LYS A 63 22.86 -8.35 4.02
N LEU A 64 21.63 -8.34 4.53
CA LEU A 64 20.44 -7.98 3.77
C LEU A 64 20.53 -6.52 3.28
N LEU A 65 20.88 -5.57 4.16
CA LEU A 65 21.02 -4.16 3.77
C LEU A 65 22.14 -3.95 2.74
N GLN A 66 23.24 -4.70 2.84
CA GLN A 66 24.31 -4.67 1.84
C GLN A 66 23.83 -5.17 0.47
N SER A 67 22.92 -6.15 0.42
CA SER A 67 22.38 -6.64 -0.85
C SER A 67 21.54 -5.60 -1.62
N PHE A 68 21.06 -4.55 -0.95
CA PHE A 68 20.31 -3.45 -1.57
C PHE A 68 21.19 -2.30 -2.05
N LYS A 69 22.46 -2.27 -1.66
CA LYS A 69 23.46 -1.35 -2.24
C LYS A 69 23.99 -1.98 -3.53
N SER A 70 23.20 -1.88 -4.61
CA SER A 70 23.72 -1.98 -5.98
C SER A 70 24.31 -0.64 -6.40
#